data_AF-A0A7X9DB90-F1
#
_entry.id   AF-A0A7X9DB90-F1
#
_cell.length_a   1.000
_cell.length_b   1.000
_cell.length_c   1.000
_cell.angle_alpha   90.00
_cell.angle_beta   90.00
_cell.angle_gamma   90.00
#
_symmetry.space_group_name_H-M   'P 1'
#
loop_
_entity.id
_entity.type
_entity.pdbx_description
1 polymer ?
#
loop_
_entity_poly.entity_id
_entity_poly.type
_entity_poly.pdbx_seq_one_letter_code
_entity_poly.pdbx_strand_id
1 'polypeptide(L)'
;MPVNNFKYQSQKLLDCVHSFSHKDKKEEIFLDGENLSFKDMNHIFENETKVSLTQDQKILARIKHCYEHMIKQVENGVPVYGVNTGYGGQASLVVNEGTKEQRLAMAQKISDSIVHVDVSTGPVVPKAITRLAIAIRANMLMKGVSAVCPEDIYKFC
;
A
#
# COMPACT_ATOMS: atom_id res chain seq x y z
N MET A 1 16.61 17.09 -0.37
CA MET A 1 15.18 16.72 -0.48
C MET A 1 14.48 17.82 -1.24
N PRO A 2 13.68 17.55 -2.28
CA PRO A 2 12.90 18.62 -2.89
C PRO A 2 11.91 19.13 -1.85
N VAL A 3 11.99 20.42 -1.56
CA VAL A 3 11.00 21.11 -0.72
C VAL A 3 9.71 21.09 -1.53
N ASN A 4 8.77 20.22 -1.17
CA ASN A 4 7.45 20.25 -1.78
C ASN A 4 6.85 21.62 -1.51
N ASN A 5 6.70 22.40 -2.57
CA ASN A 5 6.15 23.75 -2.53
C ASN A 5 4.62 23.62 -2.39
N PHE A 6 4.17 23.24 -1.20
CA PHE A 6 2.74 23.16 -0.91
C PHE A 6 2.14 24.56 -1.00
N LYS A 7 1.38 24.81 -2.06
CA LYS A 7 0.56 26.02 -2.18
C LYS A 7 -0.70 25.82 -1.36
N TYR A 8 -0.73 26.44 -0.18
CA TYR A 8 -1.96 26.55 0.59
C TYR A 8 -2.97 27.38 -0.20
N GLN A 9 -4.15 26.81 -0.46
CA GLN A 9 -5.27 27.55 -1.02
C GLN A 9 -6.05 28.20 0.12
N SER A 10 -6.28 29.50 0.02
CA SER A 10 -7.19 30.21 0.92
C SER A 10 -8.63 29.97 0.44
N GLN A 11 -9.28 28.93 0.97
CA GLN A 11 -10.69 28.65 0.75
C GLN A 11 -11.47 28.81 2.06
N LYS A 12 -12.74 29.21 1.98
CA LYS A 12 -13.60 29.20 3.18
C LYS A 12 -13.93 27.76 3.53
N LEU A 13 -14.02 27.47 4.83
CA LEU A 13 -14.37 26.13 5.31
C LEU A 13 -15.70 25.63 4.71
N LEU A 14 -16.69 26.52 4.57
CA LEU A 14 -17.97 26.23 3.92
C LEU A 14 -17.80 25.77 2.48
N ASP A 15 -16.93 26.40 1.71
CA ASP A 15 -16.67 26.05 0.31
C ASP A 15 -16.06 24.63 0.23
N CYS A 16 -15.16 24.29 1.16
CA CYS A 16 -14.61 22.93 1.27
C CYS A 16 -15.72 21.91 1.61
N VAL A 17 -16.57 22.19 2.60
CA VAL A 17 -17.67 21.29 2.99
C VAL A 17 -18.65 21.08 1.82
N HIS A 18 -19.01 22.13 1.08
CA HIS A 18 -19.83 22.00 -0.11
C HIS A 18 -19.15 21.17 -1.20
N SER A 19 -17.84 21.33 -1.36
CA SER A 19 -17.05 20.53 -2.31
C SER A 19 -16.91 19.06 -1.93
N PHE A 20 -17.31 18.65 -0.72
CA PHE A 20 -17.38 17.25 -0.29
C PHE A 20 -18.80 16.69 -0.30
N SER A 21 -19.82 17.56 -0.33
CA SER A 21 -21.21 17.17 -0.46
C SER A 21 -21.49 16.77 -1.91
N HIS A 22 -21.56 15.47 -2.16
CA HIS A 22 -21.77 14.94 -3.49
C HIS A 22 -23.01 14.04 -3.53
N LYS A 23 -23.91 14.33 -4.46
CA LYS A 23 -25.05 13.45 -4.80
C LYS A 23 -24.75 12.53 -5.99
N ASP A 24 -23.61 12.74 -6.63
CA ASP A 24 -23.23 12.02 -7.85
C ASP A 24 -22.76 10.61 -7.49
N LYS A 25 -23.14 9.62 -8.29
CA LYS A 25 -22.57 8.27 -8.18
C LYS A 25 -21.36 8.16 -9.11
N LYS A 26 -20.31 7.52 -8.61
CA LYS A 26 -19.20 7.02 -9.43
C LYS A 26 -19.22 5.50 -9.35
N GLU A 27 -19.46 4.85 -10.48
CA GLU A 27 -19.60 3.39 -10.56
C GLU A 27 -18.25 2.68 -10.32
N GLU A 28 -17.16 3.25 -10.81
CA GLU A 28 -15.82 2.64 -10.72
C GLU A 28 -14.70 3.68 -10.49
N ILE A 29 -13.72 3.30 -9.67
CA ILE A 29 -12.53 4.08 -9.34
C ILE A 29 -11.28 3.27 -9.67
N PHE A 30 -10.38 3.84 -10.46
CA PHE A 30 -9.10 3.24 -10.82
C PHE A 30 -7.98 3.76 -9.93
N LEU A 31 -7.23 2.85 -9.31
CA LEU A 31 -6.09 3.17 -8.46
C LEU A 31 -4.79 3.17 -9.29
N ASP A 32 -4.07 4.28 -9.26
CA ASP A 32 -2.82 4.51 -10.02
C ASP A 32 -1.63 4.95 -9.14
N GLY A 33 -1.88 5.21 -7.85
CA GLY A 33 -0.89 5.62 -6.88
C GLY A 33 -0.66 7.12 -6.72
N GLU A 34 -1.38 7.96 -7.46
CA GLU A 34 -1.26 9.41 -7.37
C GLU A 34 -2.60 10.15 -7.32
N ASN A 35 -3.66 9.65 -7.98
CA ASN A 35 -4.86 10.43 -8.26
C ASN A 35 -6.11 10.03 -7.46
N LEU A 36 -5.95 9.40 -6.28
CA LEU A 36 -7.07 9.09 -5.39
C LEU A 36 -7.52 10.35 -4.64
N SER A 37 -8.63 10.96 -5.06
CA SER A 37 -9.15 12.21 -4.49
C SER A 37 -9.99 11.99 -3.22
N PHE A 38 -10.25 13.06 -2.45
CA PHE A 38 -11.21 13.00 -1.33
C PHE A 38 -12.63 12.64 -1.76
N LYS A 39 -13.06 13.09 -2.95
CA LYS A 39 -14.35 12.70 -3.52
C LYS A 39 -14.42 11.19 -3.78
N ASP A 40 -13.36 10.62 -4.36
CA ASP A 40 -13.26 9.18 -4.59
C ASP A 40 -13.27 8.40 -3.27
N MET A 41 -12.53 8.88 -2.26
CA MET A 41 -12.55 8.30 -0.92
C MET A 41 -13.94 8.32 -0.29
N ASN A 42 -14.69 9.42 -0.46
CA ASN A 42 -16.06 9.49 0.05
C ASN A 42 -17.00 8.52 -0.69
N HIS A 43 -16.86 8.39 -2.01
CA HIS A 43 -17.61 7.39 -2.78
C HIS A 43 -17.30 5.96 -2.31
N ILE A 44 -16.03 5.63 -2.06
CA ILE A 44 -15.63 4.32 -1.53
C ILE A 44 -16.19 4.11 -0.12
N PHE A 45 -16.28 5.16 0.71
CA PHE A 45 -16.81 5.07 2.07
C PHE A 45 -18.33 4.86 2.10
N GLU A 46 -19.08 5.71 1.39
CA GLU A 46 -20.54 5.74 1.43
C GLU A 46 -21.19 4.66 0.55
N ASN A 47 -20.59 4.31 -0.58
CA ASN A 47 -21.17 3.42 -1.58
C ASN A 47 -20.35 2.14 -1.79
N GLU A 48 -20.97 1.14 -2.41
CA GLU A 48 -20.27 -0.02 -2.98
C GLU A 48 -19.70 0.31 -4.37
N THR A 49 -19.04 1.46 -4.51
CA THR A 49 -18.31 1.81 -5.74
C THR A 49 -17.25 0.74 -6.01
N LYS A 50 -17.20 0.25 -7.25
CA LYS A 50 -16.20 -0.72 -7.65
C LYS A 50 -14.82 -0.06 -7.63
N VAL A 51 -13.85 -0.72 -7.01
CA VAL A 51 -12.44 -0.28 -7.02
C VAL A 51 -11.68 -1.23 -7.92
N SER A 52 -10.85 -0.70 -8.80
CA SER A 52 -10.04 -1.48 -9.71
C SER A 52 -8.65 -0.87 -9.85
N LEU A 53 -7.67 -1.68 -10.22
CA LEU A 53 -6.33 -1.19 -10.49
C LEU A 53 -6.24 -0.64 -11.92
N THR A 54 -5.43 0.39 -12.10
CA THR A 54 -5.08 0.85 -13.44
C THR A 54 -4.44 -0.26 -14.28
N GLN A 55 -4.70 -0.22 -15.59
CA GLN A 55 -4.07 -1.10 -16.58
C GLN A 55 -2.82 -0.46 -17.22
N ASP A 56 -2.36 0.67 -16.69
CA ASP A 56 -1.15 1.34 -17.15
C ASP A 56 0.08 0.44 -16.93
N GLN A 57 0.61 -0.07 -18.03
CA GLN A 57 1.75 -0.96 -18.05
C GLN A 57 3.01 -0.35 -17.45
N LYS A 58 3.17 0.99 -17.46
CA LYS A 58 4.32 1.65 -16.83
C LYS A 58 4.28 1.51 -15.31
N ILE A 59 3.09 1.64 -14.73
CA ILE A 59 2.87 1.50 -13.29
C ILE A 59 3.12 0.05 -12.87
N LEU A 60 2.51 -0.89 -13.60
CA LEU A 60 2.68 -2.33 -13.34
C LEU A 60 4.14 -2.79 -13.49
N ALA A 61 4.84 -2.32 -14.54
CA ALA A 61 6.25 -2.62 -14.75
C ALA A 61 7.14 -2.08 -13.63
N ARG A 62 6.85 -0.87 -13.12
CA ARG A 62 7.59 -0.27 -11.99
C ARG A 62 7.43 -1.08 -10.71
N ILE A 63 6.21 -1.53 -10.40
CA ILE A 63 5.93 -2.39 -9.25
C ILE A 63 6.73 -3.69 -9.36
N LYS A 64 6.62 -4.37 -10.51
CA LYS A 64 7.35 -5.61 -10.80
C LYS A 64 8.87 -5.43 -10.65
N HIS A 65 9.41 -4.35 -11.23
CA HIS A 65 10.83 -4.05 -11.14
C HIS A 65 11.29 -3.83 -9.69
N CYS A 66 10.51 -3.12 -8.88
CA CYS A 66 10.80 -2.89 -7.47
C CYS A 66 10.82 -4.22 -6.68
N TYR A 67 9.84 -5.10 -6.92
CA TYR A 67 9.79 -6.43 -6.32
C TYR A 67 11.00 -7.29 -6.73
N GLU A 68 11.29 -7.40 -8.03
CA GLU A 68 12.44 -8.17 -8.54
C GLU A 68 13.77 -7.65 -8.00
N HIS A 69 13.90 -6.34 -7.81
CA HIS A 69 15.09 -5.74 -7.22
C HIS A 69 15.28 -6.18 -5.77
N MET A 70 14.21 -6.15 -4.95
CA MET A 70 14.24 -6.63 -3.57
C MET A 70 14.56 -8.13 -3.51
N ILE A 71 13.96 -8.95 -4.38
CA ILE A 71 14.27 -10.39 -4.45
C ILE A 71 15.76 -10.63 -4.73
N LYS A 72 16.35 -9.92 -5.69
CA LYS A 72 17.80 -10.01 -5.97
C LYS A 72 18.66 -9.58 -4.79
N GLN A 73 18.23 -8.58 -4.01
CA GLN A 73 18.94 -8.18 -2.79
C GLN A 73 18.94 -9.31 -1.77
N VAL A 74 17.77 -9.90 -1.48
CA VAL A 74 17.62 -11.03 -0.55
C VAL A 74 18.44 -12.23 -1.02
N GLU A 75 18.35 -12.59 -2.30
CA GLU A 75 19.11 -13.68 -2.90
C GLU A 75 20.62 -13.48 -2.81
N ASN A 76 21.10 -12.25 -2.74
CA ASN A 76 22.53 -11.92 -2.60
C ASN A 76 22.95 -11.76 -1.13
N GLY A 77 22.04 -11.98 -0.19
CA GLY A 77 22.30 -11.84 1.25
C GLY A 77 22.36 -10.39 1.74
N VAL A 78 21.86 -9.43 0.94
CA VAL A 78 21.75 -8.04 1.38
C VAL A 78 20.69 -7.95 2.49
N PRO A 79 20.99 -7.36 3.65
CA PRO A 79 20.00 -7.10 4.68
C PRO A 79 18.99 -6.05 4.21
N VAL A 80 17.70 -6.38 4.30
CA VAL A 80 16.55 -5.54 3.93
C VAL A 80 15.60 -5.50 5.12
N TYR A 81 15.42 -4.30 5.67
CA TYR A 81 14.64 -4.10 6.90
C TYR A 81 13.21 -4.63 6.78
N GLY A 82 12.79 -5.46 7.74
CA GLY A 82 11.45 -6.04 7.81
C GLY A 82 11.18 -7.13 6.75
N VAL A 83 12.19 -7.53 5.97
CA VAL A 83 12.11 -8.61 4.99
C VAL A 83 12.95 -9.79 5.43
N ASN A 84 14.27 -9.61 5.55
CA ASN A 84 15.19 -10.62 6.11
C ASN A 84 15.91 -10.10 7.35
N THR A 85 15.35 -9.07 7.97
CA THR A 85 15.69 -8.63 9.33
C THR A 85 14.46 -8.67 10.21
N GLY A 86 14.67 -8.67 11.53
CA GLY A 86 13.58 -8.36 12.44
C GLY A 86 13.02 -6.94 12.23
N TYR A 87 11.90 -6.66 12.88
CA TYR A 87 11.21 -5.37 12.89
C TYR A 87 11.33 -4.69 14.26
N GLY A 88 11.23 -3.36 14.28
CA GLY A 88 11.26 -2.58 15.52
C GLY A 88 12.53 -2.81 16.33
N GLY A 89 12.38 -3.13 17.63
CA GLY A 89 13.52 -3.37 18.54
C GLY A 89 14.42 -4.56 18.16
N GLN A 90 13.98 -5.43 17.24
CA GLN A 90 14.75 -6.56 16.74
C GLN A 90 15.36 -6.29 15.34
N ALA A 91 15.42 -5.03 14.90
CA ALA A 91 15.95 -4.66 13.58
C ALA A 91 17.39 -5.12 13.32
N SER A 92 18.18 -5.32 14.37
CA SER A 92 19.57 -5.79 14.28
C SER A 92 19.69 -7.30 14.02
N LEU A 93 18.61 -8.07 14.20
CA LEU A 93 18.59 -9.49 13.85
C LEU A 93 18.50 -9.63 12.33
N VAL A 94 19.53 -10.22 11.72
CA VAL A 94 19.59 -10.47 10.26
C VAL A 94 19.54 -11.98 10.02
N VAL A 95 18.70 -12.42 9.08
CA VAL A 95 18.52 -13.81 8.68
C VAL A 95 18.79 -13.95 7.19
N ASN A 96 20.07 -14.01 6.82
CA ASN A 96 20.53 -13.96 5.42
C ASN A 96 21.62 -15.00 5.10
N GLU A 97 21.73 -16.08 5.90
CA GLU A 97 22.69 -17.15 5.69
C GLU A 97 22.11 -18.29 4.82
N GLY A 98 23.00 -19.10 4.22
CA GLY A 98 22.63 -20.27 3.43
C GLY A 98 22.51 -20.04 1.92
N THR A 99 21.87 -20.98 1.21
CA THR A 99 21.66 -20.89 -0.24
C THR A 99 20.67 -19.77 -0.60
N LYS A 100 20.59 -19.40 -1.89
CA LYS A 100 19.63 -18.38 -2.36
C LYS A 100 18.19 -18.73 -1.97
N GLU A 101 17.83 -19.99 -2.13
CA GLU A 101 16.50 -20.53 -1.82
C GLU A 101 16.22 -20.49 -0.31
N GLN A 102 17.22 -20.81 0.52
CA GLN A 102 17.10 -20.72 1.98
C GLN A 102 16.89 -19.27 2.43
N ARG A 103 17.64 -18.31 1.84
CA ARG A 103 17.49 -16.88 2.14
C ARG A 103 16.10 -16.36 1.77
N LEU A 104 15.59 -16.72 0.59
CA LEU A 104 14.23 -16.36 0.18
C LEU A 104 13.17 -16.99 1.08
N ALA A 105 13.30 -18.27 1.42
CA ALA A 105 12.37 -18.95 2.31
C ALA A 105 12.34 -18.33 3.71
N MET A 106 13.49 -17.93 4.25
CA MET A 106 13.55 -17.23 5.54
C MET A 106 12.99 -15.82 5.46
N ALA A 107 13.29 -15.07 4.40
CA ALA A 107 12.73 -13.74 4.18
C ALA A 107 11.19 -13.76 4.12
N GLN A 108 10.63 -14.74 3.40
CA GLN A 108 9.18 -14.93 3.34
C GLN A 108 8.59 -15.19 4.74
N LYS A 109 9.21 -16.10 5.51
CA LYS A 109 8.76 -16.40 6.89
C LYS A 109 8.77 -15.18 7.80
N ILE A 110 9.83 -14.36 7.74
CA ILE A 110 9.94 -13.13 8.53
C ILE A 110 8.85 -12.13 8.10
N SER A 111 8.67 -11.91 6.80
CA SER A 111 7.62 -11.01 6.29
C SER A 111 6.22 -11.45 6.71
N ASP A 112 5.90 -12.75 6.60
CA ASP A 112 4.60 -13.31 6.98
C ASP A 112 4.37 -13.28 8.50
N SER A 113 5.44 -13.35 9.30
CA SER A 113 5.38 -13.34 10.76
C SER A 113 4.84 -12.03 11.35
N ILE A 114 4.68 -10.97 10.54
CA ILE A 114 4.09 -9.69 10.98
C ILE A 114 2.68 -9.88 11.58
N VAL A 115 1.95 -10.93 11.19
CA VAL A 115 0.64 -11.24 11.77
C VAL A 115 0.71 -11.53 13.28
N HIS A 116 1.87 -11.94 13.79
CA HIS A 116 2.06 -12.21 15.22
C HIS A 116 2.18 -10.94 16.08
N VAL A 117 2.30 -9.76 15.47
CA VAL A 117 2.27 -8.49 16.22
C VAL A 117 0.87 -7.92 16.36
N ASP A 118 -0.17 -8.61 15.85
CA ASP A 118 -1.55 -8.19 16.06
C ASP A 118 -1.94 -8.33 17.53
N VAL A 119 -2.14 -7.18 18.18
CA VAL A 119 -2.57 -7.03 19.58
C VAL A 119 -3.94 -6.34 19.66
N SER A 120 -4.70 -6.37 18.57
CA SER A 120 -5.98 -5.66 18.45
C SER A 120 -6.99 -6.17 19.48
N THR A 121 -7.64 -5.23 20.16
CA THR A 121 -8.73 -5.50 21.11
C THR A 121 -9.82 -4.43 20.95
N GLY A 122 -11.04 -4.74 21.40
CA GLY A 122 -12.18 -3.82 21.32
C GLY A 122 -13.08 -4.04 20.09
N PRO A 123 -13.91 -3.05 19.75
CA PRO A 123 -14.89 -3.17 18.67
C PRO A 123 -14.24 -3.34 17.29
N VAL A 124 -14.90 -4.11 16.43
CA VAL A 124 -14.49 -4.28 15.03
C VAL A 124 -14.62 -2.95 14.28
N VAL A 125 -13.60 -2.62 13.47
CA VAL A 125 -13.64 -1.44 12.60
C VAL A 125 -14.77 -1.60 11.57
N PRO A 126 -15.67 -0.60 11.42
CA PRO A 126 -16.76 -0.64 10.46
C PRO A 126 -16.32 -0.98 9.04
N LYS A 127 -17.11 -1.80 8.33
CA LYS A 127 -16.80 -2.27 6.95
C LYS A 127 -16.46 -1.13 5.99
N ALA A 128 -17.17 0.00 6.07
CA ALA A 128 -16.91 1.17 5.23
C ALA A 128 -15.50 1.75 5.46
N ILE A 129 -15.07 1.85 6.72
CA ILE A 129 -13.72 2.32 7.08
C ILE A 129 -12.68 1.31 6.62
N THR A 130 -12.90 0.01 6.87
CA THR A 130 -11.97 -1.05 6.44
C THR A 130 -11.81 -1.08 4.92
N ARG A 131 -12.91 -0.98 4.16
CA ARG A 131 -12.89 -0.92 2.69
C ARG A 131 -12.10 0.28 2.18
N LEU A 132 -12.35 1.47 2.76
CA LEU A 132 -11.61 2.68 2.41
C LEU A 132 -10.11 2.54 2.73
N ALA A 133 -9.77 2.00 3.90
CA ALA A 133 -8.38 1.78 4.30
C ALA A 133 -7.65 0.82 3.34
N ILE A 134 -8.31 -0.26 2.91
CA ILE A 134 -7.78 -1.19 1.91
C ILE A 134 -7.55 -0.48 0.57
N ALA A 135 -8.51 0.32 0.09
CA ALA A 135 -8.37 1.04 -1.18
C ALA A 135 -7.24 2.08 -1.14
N ILE A 136 -7.11 2.82 -0.04
CA ILE A 136 -5.99 3.76 0.17
C ILE A 136 -4.66 3.00 0.14
N ARG A 137 -4.58 1.86 0.86
CA ARG A 137 -3.36 1.06 0.90
C ARG A 137 -3.01 0.50 -0.47
N ALA A 138 -3.97 -0.04 -1.20
CA ALA A 138 -3.78 -0.52 -2.56
C ALA A 138 -3.27 0.61 -3.47
N ASN A 139 -3.85 1.81 -3.39
CA ASN A 139 -3.37 2.96 -4.15
C ASN A 139 -1.91 3.30 -3.80
N MET A 140 -1.55 3.35 -2.52
CA MET A 140 -0.16 3.60 -2.11
C MET A 140 0.83 2.59 -2.70
N LEU A 141 0.44 1.31 -2.79
CA LEU A 141 1.28 0.26 -3.37
C LEU A 141 1.52 0.46 -4.88
N MET A 142 0.58 1.09 -5.59
CA MET A 142 0.73 1.39 -7.03
C MET A 142 1.85 2.38 -7.34
N LYS A 143 2.38 3.11 -6.36
CA LYS A 143 3.58 3.95 -6.54
C LYS A 143 4.83 3.14 -6.92
N GLY A 144 4.84 1.82 -6.73
CA GLY A 144 5.94 0.94 -7.16
C GLY A 144 7.25 1.18 -6.42
N VAL A 145 7.16 1.54 -5.14
CA VAL A 145 8.30 1.78 -4.23
C VAL A 145 8.27 0.89 -2.99
N SER A 146 7.29 -0.03 -2.91
CA SER A 146 7.04 -0.87 -1.72
C SER A 146 7.49 -2.32 -1.88
N ALA A 147 8.00 -2.70 -3.06
CA ALA A 147 8.39 -4.08 -3.38
C ALA A 147 7.32 -5.13 -3.00
N VAL A 148 6.05 -4.79 -3.20
CA VAL A 148 4.95 -5.74 -3.00
C VAL A 148 4.92 -6.76 -4.13
N CYS A 149 4.58 -8.00 -3.79
CA CYS A 149 4.35 -9.06 -4.75
C CYS A 149 3.23 -8.65 -5.72
N PRO A 150 3.46 -8.59 -7.05
CA PRO A 150 2.43 -8.19 -8.01
C PRO A 150 1.12 -8.98 -7.88
N GLU A 151 1.22 -10.28 -7.58
CA GLU A 151 0.10 -11.19 -7.38
C GLU A 151 -0.80 -10.79 -6.20
N ASP A 152 -0.23 -10.21 -5.15
CA ASP A 152 -1.00 -9.75 -3.98
C ASP A 152 -1.82 -8.51 -4.28
N ILE A 153 -1.38 -7.67 -5.21
CA ILE A 153 -2.11 -6.46 -5.57
C ILE A 153 -3.41 -6.83 -6.31
N TYR A 154 -3.38 -7.85 -7.18
CA TYR A 154 -4.58 -8.28 -7.91
C TYR A 154 -5.67 -8.86 -7.01
N LYS A 155 -5.36 -9.27 -5.77
CA LYS A 155 -6.35 -9.73 -4.79
C LYS A 155 -7.25 -8.60 -4.26
N PHE A 156 -6.91 -7.34 -4.51
CA PHE A 156 -7.71 -6.18 -4.10
C PHE A 156 -8.84 -5.81 -5.08
N CYS A 157 -8.93 -6.47 -6.24
CA CYS A 157 -9.95 -6.24 -7.28
C CYS A 157 -11.07 -7.28 -7.25
#